data_AF-A0A0Q8REP6-F1
#
_entry.id   AF-A0A0Q8REP6-F1
#
_cell.length_a   1.000
_cell.length_b   1.000
_cell.length_c   1.000
_cell.angle_alpha   90.00
_cell.angle_beta   90.00
_cell.angle_gamma   90.00
#
_symmetry.space_group_name_H-M   'P 1'
#
loop_
_entity.id
_entity.type
_entity.pdbx_description
1 polymer ?
#
loop_
_entity_poly.entity_id
_entity_poly.type
_entity_poly.pdbx_seq_one_letter_code
_entity_poly.pdbx_strand_id
1 'polypeptide(L)'
;MNQLPGQIVTIDSHGSIALVDAIVAGQRFTAMLIGAGEEVAAWEPGMDVTLLFKEVEVSLAKNLMGQISLRNRIACTVTSIEHGRLMSRVMMDFQGYRIASVITTRSAQALAIAPGVSVEALIKANEMTVVPAP
;
A
#
# COMPACT_ATOMS: atom_id res chain seq x y z
N MET A 1 -5.68 -2.40 9.61
CA MET A 1 -5.16 -3.08 8.42
C MET A 1 -5.79 -2.46 7.18
N ASN A 2 -4.99 -1.96 6.24
CA ASN A 2 -5.49 -1.50 4.93
C ASN A 2 -5.88 -2.69 4.07
N GLN A 3 -6.92 -2.53 3.26
CA GLN A 3 -7.43 -3.56 2.36
C GLN A 3 -7.76 -2.94 1.01
N LEU A 4 -7.17 -3.47 -0.05
CA LEU A 4 -7.39 -3.03 -1.41
C LEU A 4 -7.76 -4.23 -2.29
N PRO A 5 -9.04 -4.42 -2.64
CA PRO A 5 -9.44 -5.48 -3.56
C PRO A 5 -8.96 -5.17 -4.97
N GLY A 6 -8.49 -6.19 -5.67
CA GLY A 6 -7.95 -6.08 -7.01
C GLY A 6 -7.83 -7.43 -7.70
N GLN A 7 -7.18 -7.45 -8.86
CA GLN A 7 -6.97 -8.65 -9.65
C GLN A 7 -5.49 -8.88 -9.94
N ILE A 8 -5.03 -10.12 -9.81
CA ILE A 8 -3.67 -10.50 -10.19
C ILE A 8 -3.48 -10.27 -11.69
N VAL A 9 -2.34 -9.71 -12.09
CA VAL A 9 -1.96 -9.56 -13.50
C VAL A 9 -0.65 -10.25 -13.85
N THR A 10 0.26 -10.41 -12.89
CA THR A 10 1.54 -11.08 -13.13
C THR A 10 2.00 -11.74 -11.85
N ILE A 11 2.58 -12.93 -12.00
CA ILE A 11 3.25 -13.66 -10.93
C ILE A 11 4.63 -14.03 -11.49
N ASP A 12 5.69 -13.59 -10.82
CA ASP A 12 7.07 -13.99 -11.11
C ASP A 12 7.65 -14.64 -9.85
N SER A 13 8.04 -15.90 -9.94
CA SER A 13 8.53 -16.67 -8.79
C SER A 13 9.89 -17.29 -9.08
N HIS A 14 10.77 -17.19 -8.08
CA HIS A 14 12.09 -17.81 -8.12
C HIS A 14 12.51 -18.28 -6.72
N GLY A 15 12.67 -19.59 -6.57
CA GLY A 15 12.97 -20.19 -5.27
C GLY A 15 11.84 -19.96 -4.27
N SER A 16 12.14 -19.36 -3.12
CA SER A 16 11.17 -19.07 -2.07
C SER A 16 10.51 -17.68 -2.18
N ILE A 17 10.82 -16.91 -3.22
CA ILE A 17 10.29 -15.55 -3.40
C ILE A 17 9.34 -15.53 -4.58
N ALA A 18 8.20 -14.86 -4.40
CA ALA A 18 7.28 -14.50 -5.47
C ALA A 18 7.01 -12.99 -5.47
N LEU A 19 7.04 -12.39 -6.65
CA LEU A 19 6.52 -11.05 -6.92
C LEU A 19 5.16 -11.20 -7.58
N VAL A 20 4.14 -10.66 -6.93
CA VAL A 20 2.76 -10.69 -7.41
C VAL A 20 2.36 -9.25 -7.71
N ASP A 21 2.03 -9.00 -8.97
CA ASP A 21 1.47 -7.74 -9.39
C ASP A 21 -0.04 -7.85 -9.51
N ALA A 22 -0.76 -6.85 -8.99
CA ALA A 22 -2.21 -6.76 -9.05
C ALA A 22 -2.67 -5.35 -9.47
N ILE A 23 -3.85 -5.27 -10.08
CA ILE A 23 -4.50 -4.02 -10.44
C ILE A 23 -5.60 -3.69 -9.42
N VAL A 24 -5.52 -2.51 -8.82
CA VAL A 24 -6.54 -1.92 -7.94
C VAL A 24 -6.88 -0.54 -8.50
N ALA A 25 -8.16 -0.29 -8.80
CA ALA A 25 -8.61 1.00 -9.34
C ALA A 25 -7.77 1.49 -10.55
N GLY A 26 -7.40 0.58 -11.45
CA GLY A 26 -6.56 0.88 -12.62
C GLY A 26 -5.08 1.11 -12.34
N GLN A 27 -4.63 1.09 -11.08
CA GLN A 27 -3.23 1.23 -10.69
C GLN A 27 -2.59 -0.15 -10.41
N ARG A 28 -1.35 -0.34 -10.87
CA ARG A 28 -0.55 -1.53 -10.57
C ARG A 28 0.09 -1.43 -9.19
N PHE A 29 -0.02 -2.51 -8.44
CA PHE A 29 0.62 -2.74 -7.15
C PHE A 29 1.50 -3.97 -7.25
N THR A 30 2.57 -4.00 -6.46
CA THR A 30 3.50 -5.14 -6.36
C THR A 30 3.58 -5.58 -4.90
N ALA A 31 3.33 -6.85 -4.66
CA ALA A 31 3.60 -7.54 -3.41
C ALA A 31 4.76 -8.52 -3.58
N MET A 32 5.64 -8.60 -2.59
CA MET A 32 6.70 -9.59 -2.52
C MET A 32 6.40 -10.55 -1.38
N LEU A 33 6.21 -11.82 -1.72
CA LEU A 33 5.90 -12.89 -0.79
C LEU A 33 7.13 -13.77 -0.59
N ILE A 34 7.42 -14.12 0.66
CA ILE A 34 8.54 -14.99 1.04
C ILE A 34 7.95 -16.27 1.63
N GLY A 35 8.43 -17.43 1.16
CA GLY A 35 7.95 -18.73 1.59
C GLY A 35 6.58 -19.11 1.03
N ALA A 36 6.02 -18.31 0.12
CA ALA A 36 4.68 -18.52 -0.46
C ALA A 36 4.71 -19.29 -1.78
N GLY A 37 5.83 -19.94 -2.13
CA GLY A 37 6.00 -20.59 -3.44
C GLY A 37 4.92 -21.62 -3.76
N GLU A 38 4.54 -22.44 -2.78
CA GLU A 38 3.47 -23.44 -2.95
C GLU A 38 2.07 -22.81 -3.00
N GLU A 39 1.83 -21.75 -2.22
CA GLU A 39 0.54 -21.05 -2.19
C GLU A 39 0.27 -20.31 -3.51
N VAL A 40 1.29 -19.61 -4.01
CA VAL A 40 1.23 -18.83 -5.25
C VAL A 40 1.24 -19.74 -6.49
N ALA A 41 1.67 -21.00 -6.38
CA ALA A 41 1.65 -21.94 -7.49
C ALA A 41 0.24 -22.25 -8.00
N ALA A 42 -0.78 -22.11 -7.15
CA ALA A 42 -2.17 -22.26 -7.52
C ALA A 42 -2.79 -20.95 -8.07
N TRP A 43 -2.04 -19.85 -8.09
CA TRP A 43 -2.57 -18.55 -8.50
C TRP A 43 -2.30 -18.27 -9.98
N GLU A 44 -3.25 -17.58 -10.62
CA GLU A 44 -3.18 -17.22 -12.04
C GLU A 44 -3.62 -15.77 -12.28
N PRO A 45 -3.14 -15.11 -13.36
CA PRO A 45 -3.65 -13.81 -13.77
C PRO A 45 -5.18 -13.82 -13.95
N GLY A 46 -5.83 -12.76 -13.49
CA GLY A 46 -7.29 -12.62 -13.46
C GLY A 46 -7.93 -13.00 -12.13
N MET A 47 -7.22 -13.68 -11.23
CA MET A 47 -7.75 -14.01 -9.90
C MET A 47 -8.02 -12.76 -9.06
N ASP A 48 -9.22 -12.71 -8.48
CA ASP A 48 -9.60 -11.70 -7.50
C ASP A 48 -8.84 -11.93 -6.19
N VAL A 49 -8.23 -10.87 -5.69
CA VAL A 49 -7.43 -10.87 -4.47
C VAL A 49 -7.70 -9.60 -3.67
N THR A 50 -7.33 -9.62 -2.39
CA THR A 50 -7.23 -8.44 -1.56
C THR A 50 -5.77 -8.23 -1.16
N LEU A 51 -5.23 -7.04 -1.48
CA LEU A 51 -3.95 -6.60 -0.96
C LEU A 51 -4.13 -6.04 0.45
N LEU A 52 -3.36 -6.58 1.39
CA LEU A 52 -3.36 -6.21 2.80
C LEU A 52 -2.01 -5.60 3.16
N PHE A 53 -2.02 -4.50 3.93
CA PHE A 53 -0.79 -3.92 4.46
C PHE A 53 -1.10 -3.11 5.73
N LYS A 54 -0.13 -3.09 6.64
CA LYS A 54 -0.28 -2.43 7.94
C LYS A 54 -0.15 -0.92 7.79
N GLU A 55 -0.90 -0.16 8.58
CA GLU A 55 -0.88 1.29 8.60
C GLU A 55 0.50 1.87 8.94
N VAL A 56 1.27 1.16 9.77
CA VAL A 56 2.62 1.55 10.19
C VAL A 56 3.68 1.39 9.09
N GLU A 57 3.38 0.62 8.03
CA GLU A 57 4.25 0.41 6.88
C GLU A 57 3.94 1.40 5.73
N VAL A 58 3.01 2.34 5.95
CA VAL A 58 2.64 3.36 4.98
C VAL A 58 3.38 4.66 5.29
N SER A 59 4.43 4.94 4.52
CA SER A 59 5.11 6.24 4.57
C SER A 59 4.33 7.28 3.76
N LEU A 60 4.39 8.55 4.15
CA LEU A 60 3.75 9.65 3.42
C LEU A 60 4.78 10.60 2.84
N ALA A 61 4.54 11.06 1.62
CA ALA A 61 5.28 12.16 1.00
C ALA A 61 4.35 13.21 0.42
N LYS A 62 4.88 14.44 0.31
CA LYS A 62 4.27 15.53 -0.45
C LYS A 62 5.31 15.99 -1.47
N ASN A 63 4.88 16.17 -2.71
CA ASN A 63 5.72 16.66 -3.80
C ASN A 63 7.01 15.85 -3.95
N LEU A 64 6.93 14.51 -3.88
CA LEU A 64 8.11 13.67 -3.97
C LEU A 64 8.72 13.76 -5.37
N MET A 65 9.97 14.22 -5.45
CA MET A 65 10.74 14.28 -6.67
C MET A 65 11.80 13.17 -6.69
N GLY A 66 12.07 12.63 -7.87
CA GLY A 66 13.09 11.59 -8.07
C GLY A 66 12.56 10.16 -8.01
N GLN A 67 13.50 9.21 -7.97
CA GLN A 67 13.23 7.77 -7.98
C GLN A 67 13.53 7.18 -6.60
N ILE A 68 12.62 6.36 -6.09
CA ILE A 68 12.73 5.65 -4.81
C ILE A 68 12.34 4.19 -4.99
N SER A 69 12.74 3.33 -4.05
CA SER A 69 12.48 1.89 -4.11
C SER A 69 11.14 1.45 -3.50
N LEU A 70 10.34 2.38 -2.95
CA LEU A 70 8.97 2.05 -2.51
C LEU A 70 8.08 1.90 -3.74
N ARG A 71 7.87 0.65 -4.16
CA ARG A 71 7.21 0.31 -5.42
C ARG A 71 5.76 0.75 -5.49
N ASN A 72 5.06 0.71 -4.37
CA ASN A 72 3.65 1.08 -4.30
C ASN A 72 3.56 2.55 -3.92
N ARG A 73 3.26 3.40 -4.91
CA ARG A 73 3.07 4.85 -4.74
C ARG A 73 1.63 5.20 -5.05
N ILE A 74 0.85 5.51 -4.03
CA ILE A 74 -0.58 5.72 -4.15
C ILE A 74 -0.85 7.21 -3.98
N ALA A 75 -1.38 7.85 -5.02
CA ALA A 75 -1.84 9.23 -4.91
C ALA A 75 -3.14 9.25 -4.10
N CYS A 76 -3.12 9.95 -2.97
CA CYS A 76 -4.25 10.00 -2.05
C CYS A 76 -4.60 11.45 -1.68
N THR A 77 -5.85 11.65 -1.26
CA THR A 77 -6.28 12.88 -0.59
C THR A 77 -6.50 12.60 0.89
N VAL A 78 -5.90 13.39 1.77
CA VAL A 78 -6.09 13.25 3.22
C VAL A 78 -7.54 13.60 3.58
N THR A 79 -8.23 12.71 4.27
CA THR A 79 -9.63 12.91 4.70
C THR A 79 -9.73 13.32 6.16
N SER A 80 -8.88 12.77 7.03
CA SER A 80 -8.79 13.17 8.43
C SER A 80 -7.43 12.84 9.04
N ILE A 81 -7.12 13.48 10.17
CA ILE A 81 -5.94 13.18 10.97
C ILE A 81 -6.30 13.15 12.45
N GLU A 82 -5.83 12.13 13.15
CA GLU A 82 -5.88 12.01 14.60
C GLU A 82 -4.47 12.21 15.14
N HIS A 83 -4.24 13.32 15.83
CA HIS A 83 -2.94 13.64 16.43
C HIS A 83 -2.80 12.99 17.81
N GLY A 84 -1.90 12.02 17.91
CA GLY A 84 -1.40 11.54 19.20
C GLY A 84 -0.12 12.26 19.62
N ARG A 85 0.35 11.97 20.84
CA ARG A 85 1.60 12.56 21.39
C ARG A 85 2.85 12.19 20.59
N LEU A 86 2.96 10.92 20.18
CA LEU A 86 4.13 10.38 19.46
C LEU A 86 3.80 9.99 18.02
N MET A 87 2.64 9.39 17.82
CA MET A 87 2.16 8.92 16.52
C MET A 87 0.88 9.65 16.15
N SER A 88 0.70 9.94 14.86
CA SER A 88 -0.53 10.47 14.29
C SER A 88 -1.08 9.45 13.29
N ARG A 89 -2.39 9.25 13.32
CA ARG A 89 -3.10 8.39 12.37
C ARG A 89 -3.72 9.27 11.29
N VAL A 90 -3.34 9.04 10.05
CA VAL A 90 -3.79 9.79 8.87
C VAL A 90 -4.72 8.91 8.07
N MET A 91 -5.95 9.36 7.89
CA MET A 91 -6.92 8.71 7.01
C MET A 91 -6.90 9.41 5.65
N MET A 92 -6.97 8.63 4.59
CA MET A 92 -6.84 9.10 3.21
C MET A 92 -7.82 8.38 2.30
N ASP A 93 -8.18 9.04 1.21
CA ASP A 93 -8.94 8.47 0.10
C ASP A 93 -8.03 8.21 -1.10
N PHE A 94 -8.14 7.01 -1.65
CA PHE A 94 -7.57 6.59 -2.92
C PHE A 94 -8.72 6.10 -3.81
N GLN A 95 -9.24 6.97 -4.68
CA GLN A 95 -10.30 6.63 -5.62
C GLN A 95 -11.53 5.95 -4.97
N GLY A 96 -11.94 6.41 -3.79
CA GLY A 96 -13.03 5.81 -3.01
C GLY A 96 -12.61 4.68 -2.07
N TYR A 97 -11.37 4.18 -2.14
CA TYR A 97 -10.81 3.25 -1.17
C TYR A 97 -10.17 4.01 -0.01
N ARG A 98 -10.49 3.58 1.22
CA ARG A 98 -9.91 4.15 2.43
C ARG A 98 -8.53 3.56 2.69
N ILE A 99 -7.55 4.45 2.87
CA ILE A 99 -6.20 4.08 3.30
C ILE A 99 -5.88 4.81 4.62
N ALA A 100 -5.24 4.11 5.54
CA ALA A 100 -4.75 4.63 6.79
C ALA A 100 -3.23 4.50 6.87
N SER A 101 -2.59 5.53 7.39
CA SER A 101 -1.15 5.58 7.69
C SER A 101 -0.96 5.99 9.14
N VAL A 102 0.00 5.36 9.82
CA VAL A 102 0.40 5.75 11.18
C VAL A 102 1.87 6.17 11.13
N ILE A 103 2.10 7.48 11.21
CA ILE A 103 3.44 8.09 11.17
C ILE A 103 3.72 8.83 12.47
N THR A 104 4.97 9.23 12.70
CA THR A 104 5.26 10.08 13.86
C THR A 104 4.52 11.42 13.76
N THR A 105 4.07 11.95 14.89
CA THR A 105 3.43 13.28 14.93
C THR A 105 4.39 14.36 14.42
N ARG A 106 5.69 14.20 14.65
CA ARG A 106 6.72 15.08 14.07
C ARG A 106 6.73 15.04 12.54
N SER A 107 6.61 13.85 11.94
CA SER A 107 6.53 13.71 10.48
C SER A 107 5.25 14.34 9.92
N ALA A 108 4.11 14.13 10.57
CA ALA A 108 2.84 14.72 10.14
C ALA A 108 2.89 16.27 10.18
N GLN A 109 3.51 16.83 11.22
CA GLN A 109 3.73 18.28 11.34
C GLN A 109 4.73 18.80 10.31
N ALA A 110 5.87 18.12 10.13
CA ALA A 110 6.91 18.52 9.18
C ALA A 110 6.39 18.53 7.73
N LEU A 111 5.52 17.57 7.39
CA LEU A 111 4.86 17.52 6.09
C LEU A 111 3.65 18.46 6.00
N ALA A 112 3.22 19.11 7.08
CA ALA A 112 1.98 19.87 7.16
C ALA A 112 0.79 19.06 6.59
N ILE A 113 0.58 17.86 7.13
CA ILE A 113 -0.55 16.99 6.80
C ILE A 113 -1.82 17.60 7.38
N ALA A 114 -2.81 17.79 6.54
CA ALA A 114 -4.13 18.31 6.92
C ALA A 114 -5.20 17.73 5.97
N PRO A 115 -6.47 17.64 6.40
CA PRO A 115 -7.57 17.27 5.51
C PRO A 115 -7.59 18.11 4.23
N GLY A 116 -7.90 17.47 3.10
CA GLY A 116 -7.95 18.09 1.77
C GLY A 116 -6.60 18.17 1.04
N VAL A 117 -5.48 17.89 1.72
CA VAL A 117 -4.15 17.90 1.08
C VAL A 117 -3.90 16.61 0.31
N SER A 118 -3.35 16.73 -0.90
CA SER A 118 -2.85 15.59 -1.68
C SER A 118 -1.50 15.13 -1.15
N VAL A 119 -1.36 13.81 -1.01
CA VAL A 119 -0.15 13.13 -0.54
C VAL A 119 0.09 11.86 -1.37
N GLU A 120 1.30 11.34 -1.32
CA GLU A 120 1.61 10.00 -1.80
C GLU A 120 1.79 9.06 -0.61
N ALA A 121 0.99 8.00 -0.55
CA ALA A 121 1.23 6.87 0.33
C ALA A 121 2.22 5.91 -0.34
N LEU A 122 3.31 5.59 0.37
CA LEU A 122 4.46 4.86 -0.14
C LEU A 122 4.62 3.58 0.67
N ILE A 123 4.60 2.42 -0.01
CA ILE A 123 4.71 1.10 0.61
C ILE A 123 5.74 0.28 -0.17
N LYS A 124 6.63 -0.41 0.54
CA LYS A 124 7.54 -1.38 -0.11
C LYS A 124 6.77 -2.64 -0.51
N ALA A 125 7.24 -3.32 -1.55
CA ALA A 125 6.58 -4.54 -2.01
C ALA A 125 6.52 -5.65 -0.93
N ASN A 126 7.54 -5.74 -0.07
CA ASN A 126 7.64 -6.75 0.98
C ASN A 126 6.76 -6.46 2.21
N GLU A 127 6.05 -5.34 2.25
CA GLU A 127 5.10 -4.99 3.33
C GLU A 127 3.64 -5.17 2.89
N MET A 128 3.42 -5.75 1.71
CA MET A 128 2.11 -6.13 1.20
C MET A 128 1.93 -7.64 1.28
N THR A 129 0.77 -8.07 1.75
CA THR A 129 0.29 -9.45 1.69
C THR A 129 -0.82 -9.55 0.67
N VAL A 130 -0.89 -10.67 -0.05
CA VAL A 130 -1.97 -10.96 -1.00
C VAL A 130 -2.80 -12.08 -0.41
N VAL A 131 -4.11 -11.91 -0.38
CA VAL A 131 -5.05 -12.96 0.04
C VAL A 131 -6.07 -13.17 -1.07
N PRO A 132 -6.31 -14.40 -1.54
CA PRO A 132 -7.40 -14.69 -2.47
C PRO A 132 -8.75 -14.17 -1.95
N ALA A 133 -9.58 -13.62 -2.83
CA ALA A 133 -10.95 -13.30 -2.48
C ALA A 133 -11.73 -14.60 -2.15
N PRO A 134 -12.70 -14.55 -1.22
CA PRO A 134 -13.54 -15.71 -0.89
C PRO A 134 -14.42 -16.17 -2.05
#